data_AF-A0A410KKK8-F1
#
_entry.id   AF-A0A410KKK8-F1
#
_cell.length_a   1.000
_cell.length_b   1.000
_cell.length_c   1.000
_cell.angle_alpha   90.00
_cell.angle_beta   90.00
_cell.angle_gamma   90.00
#
_symmetry.space_group_name_H-M   'P 1'
#
loop_
_entity.id
_entity.type
_entity.pdbx_description
1 polymer ?
#
loop_
_entity_poly.entity_id
_entity_poly.type
_entity_poly.pdbx_seq_one_letter_code
_entity_poly.pdbx_strand_id
1 'polypeptide(L)'
;VGYDFKDVNLTQLLYRVLDCFKPAEFSIALHTTSTAGEDLDAKCPLDLKGYCCGGSSYEGLGLGGAVIYHRFVKDDSGSQSPRSILKCCWSEDEKDEEVEEIDL
;
A
#
# COMPACT_ATOMS: atom_id res chain seq x y z
N VAL A 1 12.38 -25.11 -18.06
CA VAL A 1 11.26 -25.40 -17.14
C VAL A 1 10.84 -24.10 -16.48
N GLY A 2 9.54 -23.80 -16.44
CA GLY A 2 8.98 -22.64 -15.72
C GLY A 2 8.34 -23.07 -14.41
N TYR A 3 7.85 -22.09 -13.65
CA TYR A 3 7.03 -22.30 -12.46
C TYR A 3 5.55 -22.16 -12.84
N ASP A 4 4.71 -23.14 -12.52
CA ASP A 4 3.25 -23.01 -12.67
C ASP A 4 2.64 -22.68 -11.29
N PHE A 5 1.98 -21.52 -11.23
CA PHE A 5 1.36 -20.97 -10.02
C PHE A 5 0.10 -21.75 -9.55
N LYS A 6 -0.40 -22.68 -10.37
CA LYS A 6 -1.54 -23.57 -10.05
C LYS A 6 -1.07 -24.89 -9.46
N ASP A 7 -0.06 -25.52 -10.08
CA ASP A 7 0.52 -26.78 -9.59
C ASP A 7 1.33 -26.55 -8.30
N VAL A 8 1.96 -25.38 -8.16
CA VAL A 8 2.64 -24.96 -6.94
C VAL A 8 2.02 -23.67 -6.44
N ASN A 9 1.30 -23.76 -5.32
CA ASN A 9 0.60 -22.61 -4.72
C ASN A 9 1.57 -21.46 -4.40
N LEU A 10 1.46 -20.37 -5.16
CA LEU A 10 2.34 -19.20 -5.06
C LEU A 10 2.31 -18.59 -3.65
N THR A 11 1.13 -18.43 -3.06
CA THR A 11 0.96 -17.87 -1.72
C THR A 11 1.71 -18.70 -0.66
N GLN A 12 1.68 -20.03 -0.77
CA GLN A 12 2.43 -20.94 0.12
C GLN A 12 3.95 -20.92 -0.14
N LEU A 13 4.41 -20.62 -1.37
CA LEU A 13 5.83 -20.30 -1.60
C LEU A 13 6.21 -18.99 -0.91
N LEU A 14 5.41 -17.94 -1.07
CA LEU A 14 5.68 -16.62 -0.49
C LEU A 14 5.70 -16.66 1.04
N TYR A 15 4.73 -17.30 1.70
CA TYR A 15 4.75 -17.45 3.17
C TYR A 15 6.04 -18.13 3.67
N ARG A 16 6.52 -19.20 3.01
CA ARG A 16 7.78 -19.88 3.39
C ARG A 16 9.02 -18.99 3.24
N VAL A 17 9.04 -18.08 2.27
CA VAL A 17 10.11 -17.09 2.12
C VAL A 17 9.99 -16.00 3.19
N LEU A 18 8.77 -15.52 3.45
CA LEU A 18 8.52 -14.47 4.45
C LEU A 18 8.78 -14.94 5.89
N ASP A 19 8.54 -16.21 6.21
CA ASP A 19 8.90 -16.81 7.51
C ASP A 19 10.42 -16.85 7.76
N CYS A 20 11.24 -16.93 6.70
CA CYS A 20 12.70 -16.87 6.80
C CYS A 20 13.23 -15.45 7.05
N PHE A 21 12.73 -14.46 6.29
CA PHE A 21 13.33 -13.12 6.25
C PHE A 21 12.56 -12.04 7.01
N LYS A 22 11.23 -12.18 7.18
CA LYS A 22 10.33 -11.26 7.89
C LYS A 22 10.56 -9.77 7.57
N PRO A 23 10.63 -9.38 6.28
CA PRO A 23 10.98 -8.02 5.87
C PRO A 23 9.94 -6.98 6.33
N ALA A 24 10.34 -5.72 6.44
CA ALA A 24 9.40 -4.61 6.60
C ALA A 24 8.75 -4.20 5.26
N GLU A 25 9.47 -4.37 4.16
CA GLU A 25 9.02 -4.12 2.78
C GLU A 25 9.69 -5.15 1.85
N PHE A 26 8.95 -5.64 0.86
CA PHE A 26 9.49 -6.44 -0.24
C PHE A 26 8.68 -6.24 -1.52
N SER A 27 9.21 -6.72 -2.64
CA SER A 27 8.49 -6.78 -3.92
C SER A 27 8.64 -8.14 -4.58
N ILE A 28 7.73 -8.46 -5.49
CA ILE A 28 7.77 -9.65 -6.34
C ILE A 28 7.58 -9.26 -7.80
N ALA A 29 8.17 -10.05 -8.70
CA ALA A 29 7.92 -9.97 -10.13
C ALA A 29 7.51 -11.36 -10.64
N LEU A 30 6.36 -11.44 -11.29
CA LEU A 30 5.75 -12.66 -11.82
C LEU A 30 5.76 -12.57 -13.33
N HIS A 31 6.61 -13.35 -14.00
CA HIS A 31 6.56 -13.50 -15.45
C HIS A 31 5.44 -14.47 -15.85
N THR A 32 4.71 -14.13 -16.91
CA THR A 32 3.71 -14.99 -17.55
C THR A 32 3.95 -15.03 -19.06
N THR A 33 3.77 -16.20 -19.65
CA THR A 33 3.84 -16.39 -21.11
C THR A 33 2.51 -16.08 -21.82
N SER A 34 1.44 -15.75 -21.07
CA SER A 34 0.19 -15.30 -21.68
C SER A 34 0.38 -13.91 -22.28
N THR A 35 0.04 -13.76 -23.56
CA THR A 35 0.02 -12.48 -24.29
C THR A 35 -1.37 -11.85 -24.36
N ALA A 36 -2.40 -12.55 -23.88
CA ALA A 36 -3.76 -12.06 -23.86
C ALA A 36 -3.96 -11.09 -22.68
N GLY A 37 -4.46 -9.88 -22.98
CA GLY A 37 -4.85 -8.86 -22.00
C GLY A 37 -6.12 -9.19 -21.23
N GLU A 38 -6.21 -10.42 -20.71
CA GLU A 38 -7.12 -10.75 -19.62
C GLU A 38 -6.58 -10.13 -18.32
N ASP A 39 -7.44 -9.68 -17.41
CA ASP A 39 -7.01 -9.04 -16.15
C ASP A 39 -6.20 -10.00 -15.26
N LEU A 40 -4.88 -10.00 -15.43
CA LEU A 40 -3.96 -10.85 -14.69
C LEU A 40 -3.86 -10.45 -13.21
N ASP A 41 -4.07 -9.16 -12.91
CA ASP A 41 -4.22 -8.64 -11.54
C ASP A 41 -5.46 -9.27 -10.85
N ALA A 42 -6.56 -9.44 -11.57
CA ALA A 42 -7.75 -10.17 -11.09
C ALA A 42 -7.57 -11.71 -11.05
N LYS A 43 -6.59 -12.26 -11.79
CA LYS A 43 -6.25 -13.69 -11.77
C LYS A 43 -5.22 -14.08 -10.70
N CYS A 44 -4.50 -13.11 -10.11
CA CYS A 44 -3.52 -13.35 -9.06
C CYS A 44 -3.73 -12.46 -7.81
N PRO A 45 -4.92 -12.50 -7.16
CA PRO A 45 -5.15 -11.78 -5.92
C PRO A 45 -4.30 -12.37 -4.77
N LEU A 46 -3.17 -11.73 -4.48
CA LEU A 46 -2.21 -12.16 -3.46
C LEU A 46 -2.51 -11.55 -2.09
N ASP A 47 -3.42 -12.20 -1.35
CA ASP A 47 -3.62 -11.95 0.08
C ASP A 47 -2.46 -12.58 0.90
N LEU A 48 -1.61 -11.72 1.47
CA LEU A 48 -0.45 -12.09 2.28
C LEU A 48 -0.63 -11.50 3.68
N LYS A 49 -1.22 -12.28 4.58
CA LYS A 49 -1.55 -11.89 5.95
C LYS A 49 -0.35 -11.27 6.67
N GLY A 50 -0.54 -10.04 7.16
CA GLY A 50 0.51 -9.24 7.78
C GLY A 50 1.29 -8.34 6.82
N TYR A 51 0.87 -8.25 5.56
CA TYR A 51 1.40 -7.31 4.56
C TYR A 51 0.27 -6.68 3.73
N CYS A 52 0.35 -5.38 3.54
CA CYS A 52 -0.51 -4.62 2.64
C CYS A 52 0.16 -4.50 1.26
N CYS A 53 -0.60 -4.76 0.19
CA CYS A 53 -0.16 -4.44 -1.17
C CYS A 53 -0.12 -2.91 -1.33
N GLY A 54 1.07 -2.35 -1.52
CA GLY A 54 1.32 -0.92 -1.73
C GLY A 54 1.19 -0.47 -3.19
N GLY A 55 0.78 -1.37 -4.09
CA GLY A 55 0.57 -1.13 -5.51
C GLY A 55 1.03 -2.30 -6.39
N SER A 56 0.34 -2.49 -7.51
CA SER A 56 0.74 -3.38 -8.61
C SER A 56 1.08 -2.59 -9.88
N SER A 57 1.84 -3.21 -10.78
CA SER A 57 2.01 -2.76 -12.15
C SER A 57 2.12 -3.95 -13.11
N TYR A 58 1.82 -3.71 -14.38
CA TYR A 58 1.78 -4.73 -15.43
C TYR A 58 2.52 -4.21 -16.67
N GLU A 59 3.49 -4.97 -17.15
CA GLU A 59 4.33 -4.61 -18.30
C GLU A 59 4.26 -5.70 -19.39
N GLY A 60 3.83 -5.32 -20.59
CA GLY A 60 3.65 -6.25 -21.71
C GLY A 60 4.92 -6.40 -22.56
N LEU A 61 5.53 -7.59 -22.54
CA LEU A 61 6.76 -7.92 -23.29
C LEU A 61 6.49 -8.38 -24.74
N GLY A 62 5.34 -8.02 -25.31
CA GLY A 62 4.92 -8.43 -26.65
C GLY A 62 4.83 -9.96 -26.77
N LEU A 63 5.58 -10.54 -27.72
CA LEU A 63 5.67 -12.00 -27.89
C LEU A 63 6.39 -12.70 -26.72
N GLY A 64 7.04 -11.96 -25.82
CA GLY A 64 7.64 -12.48 -24.59
C GLY A 64 6.64 -12.69 -23.44
N GLY A 65 5.35 -12.47 -23.65
CA GLY A 65 4.33 -12.50 -22.59
C GLY A 65 4.29 -11.18 -21.82
N ALA A 66 4.25 -11.24 -20.49
CA ALA A 66 4.19 -10.06 -19.64
C ALA A 66 4.83 -10.29 -18.26
N VAL A 67 5.04 -9.20 -17.51
CA VAL A 67 5.46 -9.22 -16.10
C VAL A 67 4.43 -8.46 -15.26
N ILE A 68 3.97 -9.10 -14.19
CA ILE A 68 3.22 -8.47 -13.10
C ILE A 68 4.20 -8.17 -11.97
N TYR A 69 4.19 -6.95 -11.43
CA TYR A 69 5.00 -6.54 -10.29
C TYR A 69 4.10 -6.10 -9.15
N HIS A 70 4.37 -6.56 -7.93
CA HIS A 70 3.65 -6.13 -6.73
C HIS A 70 4.65 -5.69 -5.65
N ARG A 71 4.36 -4.59 -4.96
CA ARG A 71 5.11 -4.10 -3.80
C ARG A 71 4.28 -4.33 -2.54
N PHE A 72 4.89 -4.87 -1.50
CA PHE A 72 4.26 -5.19 -0.22
C PHE A 72 4.98 -4.49 0.93
N VAL A 73 4.22 -3.83 1.80
CA VAL A 73 4.70 -3.23 3.05
C VAL A 73 4.03 -3.96 4.20
N LYS A 74 4.76 -4.20 5.29
CA LYS A 74 4.25 -4.90 6.46
C LYS A 74 3.06 -4.16 7.08
N ASP A 75 2.00 -4.90 7.43
CA ASP A 75 0.82 -4.36 8.10
C ASP A 75 1.15 -4.12 9.59
N ASP A 76 1.73 -2.96 9.88
CA ASP A 76 1.89 -2.45 11.23
C ASP A 76 0.60 -1.78 11.73
N SER A 77 -0.54 -2.49 11.64
CA SER A 77 -1.87 -2.01 12.04
C SER A 77 -2.01 -1.63 13.52
N GLY A 78 -1.00 -1.94 14.34
CA GLY A 78 -0.82 -1.41 15.70
C GLY A 78 -0.33 0.04 15.78
N SER A 79 0.22 0.63 14.72
CA SER A 79 0.68 2.02 14.67
C SER A 79 -0.30 2.96 13.97
N GLN A 80 -1.57 2.91 14.37
CA GLN A 80 -2.47 4.05 14.12
C GLN A 80 -1.96 5.24 14.92
N SER A 81 -1.23 6.14 14.26
CA SER A 81 -0.72 7.38 14.89
C SER A 81 -1.88 8.12 15.56
N PRO A 82 -1.80 8.44 16.87
CA PRO A 82 -2.91 9.03 17.59
C PRO A 82 -3.37 10.32 16.91
N ARG A 83 -4.63 10.33 16.43
CA ARG A 83 -5.25 11.55 15.90
C ARG A 83 -5.37 12.55 17.04
N SER A 84 -4.41 13.47 17.08
CA SER A 84 -4.23 14.38 18.21
C SER A 84 -5.48 15.25 18.39
N ILE A 85 -6.23 14.99 19.46
CA ILE A 85 -7.42 15.78 19.82
C ILE A 85 -6.95 17.04 20.54
N LEU A 86 -6.23 17.90 19.81
CA LEU A 86 -5.92 19.25 20.24
C LEU A 86 -7.20 20.10 20.16
N LYS A 87 -8.08 19.87 21.13
CA LYS A 87 -8.95 20.93 21.67
C LYS A 87 -8.07 21.95 22.42
N CYS A 88 -7.14 22.58 21.69
CA CYS A 88 -6.51 23.81 22.15
C CYS A 88 -7.60 24.87 22.15
N CYS A 89 -8.07 25.23 23.35
CA CYS A 89 -8.94 26.37 23.54
C CYS A 89 -8.16 27.61 23.11
N TRP A 90 -8.58 28.27 22.03
CA TRP A 90 -8.15 29.61 21.68
C TRP A 90 -8.88 30.57 22.61
N SER A 91 -8.34 30.73 23.81
CA SER A 91 -8.76 31.73 24.80
C SER A 91 -7.98 33.02 24.56
N GLU A 92 -8.36 33.73 23.49
CA GLU A 92 -7.86 35.08 23.21
C GLU A 92 -8.64 36.11 24.04
N ASP A 93 -8.40 36.10 25.35
CA ASP A 93 -8.75 37.18 26.28
C ASP A 93 -7.70 38.31 26.14
N GLU A 94 -7.88 39.20 25.17
CA GLU A 94 -7.30 40.55 25.19
C GLU A 94 -8.41 41.61 25.10
N LYS A 95 -8.18 42.80 25.68
CA LYS A 95 -9.23 43.72 26.17
C LYS A 95 -8.97 45.18 25.79
N ASP A 96 -10.03 46.00 25.88
CA ASP A 96 -10.04 47.47 26.09
C ASP A 96 -9.43 48.32 24.91
N GLU A 97 -9.64 49.63 24.71
CA GLU A 97 -10.49 50.74 25.22
C GLU A 97 -10.50 51.85 24.11
N GLU A 98 -11.46 52.77 23.89
CA GLU A 98 -12.78 53.06 24.51
C GLU A 98 -13.88 53.37 23.43
N VAL A 99 -14.17 54.64 23.07
CA VAL A 99 -15.39 55.09 22.32
C VAL A 99 -15.13 56.30 21.37
N GLU A 100 -16.09 56.58 20.48
CA GLU A 100 -16.22 57.66 19.47
C GLU A 100 -15.62 59.06 19.81
N GLU A 101 -15.03 59.72 18.80
CA GLU A 101 -14.85 61.18 18.75
C GLU A 101 -15.76 61.80 17.67
N ILE A 102 -16.19 63.04 17.87
CA ILE A 102 -17.27 63.72 17.12
C ILE A 102 -16.75 64.90 16.29
N ASP A 103 -17.01 64.90 14.99
CA ASP A 103 -16.78 66.05 14.09
C ASP A 103 -17.68 67.25 14.49
N LEU A 104 -17.11 68.47 14.44
CA LEU A 104 -17.76 69.73 14.83
C LEU A 104 -17.31 70.92 13.95
#